data_AF-A0A524IRG8-F1
#
_entry.id   AF-A0A524IRG8-F1
#
_cell.length_a   1.000
_cell.length_b   1.000
_cell.length_c   1.000
_cell.angle_alpha   90.00
_cell.angle_beta   90.00
_cell.angle_gamma   90.00
#
_symmetry.space_group_name_H-M   'P 1'
#
loop_
_entity.id
_entity.type
_entity.pdbx_description
1 polymer ?
#
loop_
_entity_poly.entity_id
_entity_poly.type
_entity_poly.pdbx_seq_one_letter_code
_entity_poly.pdbx_strand_id
1 'polypeptide(L)'
;MNLKWSLVPSFAEHPRIGYKLDRARRETVTEKPSFRNASKRQRCLMLADGFNEWRREGMTKQPFHIRMNYQHPFAFAGLWER
;
A
#
# COMPACT_ATOMS: atom_id res chain seq x y z
N MET A 1 -13.40 -1.13 13.43
CA MET A 1 -13.00 -1.76 12.15
C MET A 1 -11.48 -1.87 12.17
N ASN A 2 -10.94 -3.09 12.20
CA ASN A 2 -9.49 -3.32 12.27
C ASN A 2 -9.04 -3.86 10.91
N LEU A 3 -8.36 -3.03 10.13
CA LEU A 3 -7.83 -3.40 8.81
C LEU A 3 -6.33 -3.69 8.93
N LYS A 4 -5.87 -4.70 8.21
CA LYS A 4 -4.44 -4.98 8.07
C LYS A 4 -3.91 -4.21 6.86
N TRP A 5 -2.65 -3.75 6.95
CA TRP A 5 -1.98 -3.06 5.84
C TRP A 5 -1.93 -3.91 4.56
N SER A 6 -1.66 -5.21 4.73
CA SER A 6 -1.65 -6.18 3.64
C SER A 6 -3.07 -6.57 3.21
N LEU A 7 -3.35 -6.52 1.92
CA LEU A 7 -4.60 -6.98 1.35
C LEU A 7 -4.66 -8.51 1.32
N VAL A 8 -5.74 -9.09 1.83
CA VAL A 8 -6.03 -10.52 1.68
C VAL A 8 -7.23 -10.64 0.75
N PRO A 9 -7.05 -11.14 -0.49
CA PRO A 9 -8.15 -11.31 -1.43
C PRO A 9 -9.19 -12.27 -0.87
N SER A 10 -10.48 -12.01 -1.12
CA SER A 10 -11.58 -12.80 -0.57
C SER A 10 -11.57 -14.28 -1.00
N PHE A 11 -10.89 -14.59 -2.11
CA PHE A 11 -10.73 -15.94 -2.64
C PHE A 11 -9.50 -16.69 -2.09
N ALA A 12 -8.68 -16.04 -1.27
CA ALA A 12 -7.45 -16.64 -0.76
C ALA A 12 -7.75 -17.69 0.31
N GLU A 13 -7.28 -18.92 0.11
CA GLU A 13 -7.41 -19.99 1.11
C GLU A 13 -6.59 -19.72 2.38
N HIS A 14 -5.48 -19.00 2.24
CA HIS A 14 -4.60 -18.65 3.36
C HIS A 14 -4.21 -17.17 3.37
N PRO A 15 -4.24 -16.50 4.55
CA PRO A 15 -3.93 -15.08 4.68
C PRO A 15 -2.46 -14.75 4.39
N ARG A 16 -1.58 -15.77 4.33
CA ARG A 16 -0.15 -15.62 4.01
C ARG A 16 0.11 -15.00 2.65
N ILE A 17 -0.84 -15.10 1.71
CA ILE A 17 -0.72 -14.42 0.41
C ILE A 17 -0.63 -12.89 0.57
N GLY A 18 -1.24 -12.34 1.62
CA GLY A 18 -1.26 -10.90 1.89
C GLY A 18 0.13 -10.31 2.17
N TYR A 19 1.10 -11.10 2.62
CA TYR A 19 2.47 -10.63 2.85
C TYR A 19 3.16 -10.07 1.59
N LYS A 20 2.65 -10.40 0.40
CA LYS A 20 3.14 -9.87 -0.89
C LYS A 20 2.23 -8.78 -1.50
N LEU A 21 1.16 -8.41 -0.80
CA LEU A 21 0.09 -7.53 -1.30
C LEU A 21 -0.04 -6.27 -0.42
N ASP A 22 1.09 -5.74 0.04
CA ASP A 22 1.21 -4.49 0.80
C ASP A 22 1.23 -3.24 -0.10
N ARG A 23 1.64 -3.39 -1.38
CA ARG A 23 1.64 -2.33 -2.40
C ARG A 23 0.99 -2.83 -3.69
N ALA A 24 0.18 -1.97 -4.32
CA ALA A 24 -0.44 -2.24 -5.61
C ALA A 24 0.16 -1.31 -6.68
N ARG A 25 0.66 -1.88 -7.77
CA ARG A 25 1.14 -1.13 -8.94
C ARG A 25 -0.04 -0.53 -9.70
N ARG A 26 -0.08 0.81 -9.82
CA ARG A 26 -1.17 1.54 -10.50
C ARG A 26 -1.42 1.01 -11.91
N GLU A 27 -0.36 0.61 -12.60
CA GLU A 27 -0.37 0.15 -14.00
C GLU A 27 -1.19 -1.12 -14.20
N THR A 28 -1.30 -1.98 -13.17
CA THR A 28 -1.94 -3.31 -13.28
C THR A 28 -3.02 -3.55 -12.23
N VAL A 29 -3.37 -2.53 -11.45
CA VAL A 29 -4.29 -2.63 -10.29
C VAL A 29 -5.73 -2.99 -10.69
N THR A 30 -6.12 -2.68 -11.92
CA THR A 30 -7.45 -2.98 -12.48
C THR A 30 -7.54 -4.36 -13.11
N GLU A 31 -6.40 -5.01 -13.37
CA GLU A 31 -6.31 -6.29 -14.09
C GLU A 31 -6.04 -7.45 -13.13
N LYS A 32 -5.10 -7.27 -12.19
CA LYS A 32 -4.66 -8.33 -11.27
C LYS A 32 -5.82 -8.85 -10.41
N PRO A 33 -6.07 -10.16 -10.36
CA PRO A 33 -7.16 -10.74 -9.57
C PRO A 33 -7.18 -10.30 -8.11
N SER A 34 -6.01 -10.16 -7.48
CA SER A 34 -5.86 -9.72 -6.09
C SER A 34 -6.35 -8.29 -5.83
N PHE A 35 -6.46 -7.43 -6.85
CA PHE A 35 -6.76 -6.01 -6.67
C PHE A 35 -7.97 -5.51 -7.48
N ARG A 36 -8.33 -6.20 -8.58
CA ARG A 36 -9.33 -5.72 -9.56
C ARG A 36 -10.72 -5.46 -8.99
N ASN A 37 -11.13 -6.20 -7.95
CA ASN A 37 -12.42 -6.02 -7.30
C ASN A 37 -12.36 -4.84 -6.32
N ALA A 38 -11.34 -4.83 -5.46
CA ALA A 38 -11.11 -3.75 -4.50
C ALA A 38 -10.90 -2.39 -5.18
N SER A 39 -10.21 -2.33 -6.32
CA SER A 39 -10.00 -1.08 -7.07
C SER A 39 -11.29 -0.45 -7.59
N LYS A 40 -12.31 -1.27 -7.87
CA LYS A 40 -13.62 -0.79 -8.33
C LYS A 40 -14.50 -0.30 -7.19
N ARG A 41 -14.49 -0.98 -6.04
CA ARG A 41 -15.53 -0.81 -4.99
C ARG A 41 -15.01 -0.45 -3.60
N GLN A 42 -13.72 -0.66 -3.32
CA GLN A 42 -13.14 -0.57 -1.97
C GLN A 42 -11.86 0.26 -2.00
N ARG A 43 -11.97 1.47 -2.54
CA ARG A 43 -10.91 2.48 -2.48
C ARG A 43 -10.95 3.18 -1.12
N CYS A 44 -9.79 3.52 -0.59
CA CYS A 44 -9.65 4.32 0.61
C CYS A 44 -8.52 5.34 0.45
N LEU A 45 -8.47 6.31 1.38
CA LEU A 45 -7.36 7.22 1.55
C LEU A 45 -6.64 6.83 2.84
N MET A 46 -5.33 6.59 2.74
CA MET A 46 -4.48 6.34 3.90
C MET A 46 -3.79 7.64 4.27
N LEU A 47 -4.27 8.29 5.34
CA LEU A 47 -3.66 9.52 5.85
C LEU A 47 -2.25 9.24 6.37
N ALA A 48 -1.32 10.13 6.06
CA ALA A 48 0.07 10.03 6.47
C ALA A 48 0.70 11.41 6.66
N ASP A 49 1.62 11.49 7.62
CA ASP A 49 2.48 12.67 7.84
C ASP A 49 3.80 12.58 7.04
N GLY A 50 4.12 11.39 6.53
CA GLY A 50 5.33 11.08 5.79
C GLY A 50 5.49 9.59 5.51
N PHE A 51 6.54 9.22 4.78
CA PHE A 51 6.93 7.84 4.53
C PHE A 51 8.45 7.72 4.44
N ASN A 52 8.96 6.51 4.67
CA ASN A 52 10.40 6.25 4.62
C ASN A 52 10.74 5.50 3.32
N GLU A 53 11.80 5.94 2.66
CA GLU A 53 12.39 5.23 1.52
C GLU A 53 13.90 5.08 1.74
N TRP A 54 14.46 3.98 1.24
CA TRP A 54 15.87 3.66 1.42
C TRP A 54 16.60 3.78 0.09
N ARG A 55 17.51 4.75 0.01
CA ARG A 55 18.40 4.89 -1.14
C ARG A 55 19.59 3.97 -0.95
N ARG A 56 19.88 3.14 -1.97
CA ARG A 56 21.07 2.29 -1.97
C ARG A 56 22.30 3.13 -2.33
N GLU A 57 23.33 3.05 -1.49
CA GLU A 57 24.62 3.71 -1.69
C GLU A 57 25.72 2.64 -1.58
N GLY A 58 26.10 2.06 -2.73
CA GLY A 58 26.98 0.90 -2.80
C GLY A 58 26.41 -0.31 -2.03
N MET A 59 27.06 -0.65 -0.93
CA MET A 59 26.69 -1.75 -0.02
C MET A 59 25.80 -1.31 1.15
N THR A 60 25.57 -0.01 1.31
CA THR A 60 24.76 0.55 2.40
C THR A 60 23.38 1.00 1.89
N LYS A 61 22.45 1.21 2.84
CA LYS A 61 21.13 1.80 2.58
C LYS A 61 20.94 3.02 3.46
N GLN A 62 20.92 4.20 2.86
CA GLN A 62 20.63 5.44 3.56
C GLN A 62 19.10 5.63 3.66
N PRO A 63 18.51 5.70 4.87
CA PRO A 63 17.11 6.02 5.03
C PRO A 63 16.84 7.50 4.77
N PHE A 64 15.71 7.78 4.12
CA PHE A 64 15.14 9.11 3.94
C PHE A 64 13.71 9.14 4.45
N HIS A 65 13.36 10.16 5.22
CA HIS A 65 11.98 10.45 5.59
C HIS A 65 11.42 11.52 4.66
N ILE A 66 10.44 11.14 3.84
CA ILE A 66 9.82 11.99 2.82
C ILE A 66 8.47 12.47 3.35
N ARG A 67 8.22 13.78 3.27
CA ARG A 67 7.02 14.43 3.79
C ARG A 67 6.77 15.76 3.08
N MET A 68 5.56 16.29 3.24
CA MET A 68 5.21 17.61 2.74
C MET A 68 5.93 18.72 3.53
N ASN A 69 6.13 19.86 2.86
CA ASN A 69 6.59 21.07 3.54
C ASN A 69 5.63 21.47 4.65
N TYR A 70 6.14 22.11 5.69
CA TYR A 70 5.35 22.60 6.83
C TYR A 70 4.48 21.54 7.54
N GLN A 71 4.82 20.24 7.44
CA GLN A 71 4.10 19.17 8.15
C GLN A 71 2.64 18.99 7.73
N HIS A 72 2.28 19.42 6.51
CA HIS A 72 0.94 19.19 6.04
C HIS A 72 0.65 17.68 5.89
N PRO A 73 -0.49 17.19 6.40
CA PRO A 73 -0.89 15.81 6.16
C PRO A 73 -1.19 15.62 4.67
N PHE A 74 -0.95 14.42 4.19
CA PHE A 74 -1.37 14.00 2.85
C PHE A 74 -1.95 12.60 2.92
N ALA A 75 -2.43 12.10 1.79
CA ALA A 75 -3.02 10.77 1.70
C ALA A 75 -2.41 9.96 0.57
N PHE A 76 -2.19 8.68 0.83
CA PHE A 76 -1.97 7.68 -0.21
C PHE A 76 -3.29 7.12 -0.69
N ALA A 77 -3.38 6.83 -1.99
CA ALA A 77 -4.45 5.99 -2.51
C ALA A 77 -4.26 4.56 -1.99
N GLY A 78 -5.29 4.03 -1.33
CA GLY A 78 -5.31 2.68 -0.80
C GLY A 78 -6.48 1.87 -1.35
N LEU A 79 -6.36 0.55 -1.20
CA LEU A 79 -7.43 -0.43 -1.42
C LEU A 79 -7.65 -1.19 -0.13
N TRP A 80 -8.88 -1.63 0.12
CA TRP A 80 -9.20 -2.48 1.26
C TRP A 80 -10.12 -3.63 0.84
N GLU A 81 -10.19 -4.66 1.68
CA GLU A 81 -11.06 -5.82 1.49
C GLU A 81 -11.59 -6.28 2.85
N ARG A 82 -12.71 -7.02 2.85
CA ARG A 82 -13.36 -7.52 4.06
C ARG A 82 -13.07 -8.99 4.24
#